data_AF-A0A968UC22-F1
#
_entry.id   AF-A0A968UC22-F1
#
_cell.length_a   1.000
_cell.length_b   1.000
_cell.length_c   1.000
_cell.angle_alpha   90.00
_cell.angle_beta   90.00
_cell.angle_gamma   90.00
#
_symmetry.space_group_name_H-M   'P 1'
#
loop_
_entity.id
_entity.type
_entity.pdbx_description
1 polymer ?
#
loop_
_entity_poly.entity_id
_entity_poly.type
_entity_poly.pdbx_seq_one_letter_code
_entity_poly.pdbx_strand_id
1 'polypeptide(L)'
;MNIANLEVDQLRRQLTQTQAQLANARDALRVNQDILVRIGPLAEKGAIGEIQYLQQEQEVNNRQTEVNRLVEEEQRLELAIVQAQEQFRNTQVASQDDLQKRIAANDNQIANIDSQLTKTMLENDKRLQEVEGQLVELQQTLQYQDLRAPVSGTVFNLRANQPGYVANSTEPIMEIVPADALVARVFITNRDIGFVQEGMAVD
;
A
#
# COMPACT_ATOMS: atom_id res chain seq x y z
N MET A 1 -5.47 20.26 -17.54
CA MET A 1 -5.69 20.33 -19.01
C MET A 1 -4.40 19.88 -19.68
N ASN A 2 -4.45 18.82 -20.49
CA ASN A 2 -3.25 18.25 -21.13
C ASN A 2 -2.78 19.13 -22.30
N ILE A 3 -1.50 19.49 -22.31
CA ILE A 3 -0.87 20.34 -23.36
C ILE A 3 -1.04 19.71 -24.75
N ALA A 4 -0.89 18.39 -24.85
CA ALA A 4 -1.06 17.65 -26.10
C ALA A 4 -2.49 17.71 -26.68
N ASN A 5 -3.52 17.83 -25.83
CA ASN A 5 -4.90 18.00 -26.32
C ASN A 5 -5.13 19.42 -26.86
N LEU A 6 -4.47 20.41 -26.25
CA LEU A 6 -4.53 21.81 -26.70
C LEU A 6 -3.88 21.98 -28.08
N GLU A 7 -2.79 21.27 -28.34
CA GLU A 7 -2.08 21.29 -29.63
C GLU A 7 -2.92 20.71 -30.77
N VAL A 8 -3.55 19.54 -30.56
CA VAL A 8 -4.49 18.94 -31.55
C VAL A 8 -5.64 19.90 -31.85
N ASP A 9 -6.20 20.56 -30.82
CA ASP A 9 -7.28 21.52 -31.00
C ASP A 9 -6.82 22.79 -31.74
N GLN A 10 -5.58 23.25 -31.54
CA GLN A 10 -5.01 24.37 -32.28
C GLN A 10 -4.83 24.02 -33.76
N LEU A 11 -4.26 22.86 -34.07
CA LEU A 11 -4.07 22.40 -35.45
C LEU A 11 -5.41 22.21 -36.17
N ARG A 12 -6.42 21.67 -35.50
CA ARG A 12 -7.78 21.56 -36.06
C ARG A 12 -8.39 22.91 -36.41
N ARG A 13 -8.21 23.93 -35.55
CA ARG A 13 -8.67 25.29 -35.85
C ARG A 13 -7.96 25.89 -37.07
N GLN A 14 -6.65 25.67 -37.19
CA GLN A 14 -5.88 26.08 -38.36
C GLN A 14 -6.34 25.38 -39.63
N LEU A 15 -6.58 24.06 -39.57
CA LEU A 15 -7.11 23.28 -40.69
C LEU A 15 -8.46 23.84 -41.17
N THR A 16 -9.40 24.09 -40.25
CA THR A 16 -10.71 24.67 -40.59
C THR A 16 -10.56 26.04 -41.26
N GLN A 17 -9.62 26.87 -40.80
CA GLN A 17 -9.35 28.17 -41.40
C GLN A 17 -8.77 28.03 -42.82
N THR A 18 -7.79 27.14 -43.01
CA THR A 18 -7.21 26.84 -44.33
C THR A 18 -8.23 26.27 -45.29
N GLN A 19 -9.12 25.39 -44.82
CA GLN A 19 -10.22 24.83 -45.62
C GLN A 19 -11.18 25.91 -46.11
N ALA A 20 -11.52 26.87 -45.25
CA ALA A 20 -12.34 28.02 -45.65
C ALA A 20 -11.63 28.90 -46.70
N GLN A 21 -10.33 29.15 -46.54
CA GLN A 21 -9.53 29.89 -47.51
C GLN A 21 -9.44 29.15 -48.85
N LEU A 22 -9.24 27.83 -48.82
CA LEU A 22 -9.18 26.97 -49.99
C LEU A 22 -10.49 26.95 -50.75
N ALA A 23 -11.63 26.89 -50.05
CA ALA A 23 -12.95 26.97 -50.66
C ALA A 23 -13.11 28.30 -51.42
N ASN A 24 -12.78 29.43 -50.78
CA ASN A 24 -12.83 30.75 -51.42
C ASN A 24 -11.88 30.86 -52.62
N ALA A 25 -10.67 30.29 -52.53
CA ALA A 25 -9.69 30.31 -53.62
C ALA A 25 -10.16 29.47 -54.82
N ARG A 26 -10.78 28.30 -54.57
CA ARG A 26 -11.38 27.44 -55.60
C ARG A 26 -12.54 28.15 -56.32
N ASP A 27 -13.39 28.84 -55.57
CA ASP A 27 -14.48 29.63 -56.15
C ASP A 27 -13.96 30.77 -57.02
N ALA A 28 -12.93 31.50 -56.56
CA ALA A 28 -12.29 32.55 -57.33
C ALA A 28 -11.63 32.01 -58.62
N LEU A 29 -10.95 30.88 -58.53
CA LEU A 29 -10.36 30.19 -59.69
C LEU A 29 -11.43 29.82 -60.71
N ARG A 30 -12.53 29.20 -60.27
CA ARG A 30 -13.66 28.82 -61.13
C ARG A 30 -14.22 30.03 -61.90
N VAL A 31 -14.45 31.14 -61.20
CA VAL A 31 -14.93 32.39 -61.84
C VAL A 31 -13.94 32.91 -62.88
N ASN A 32 -12.64 32.90 -62.57
CA ASN A 32 -11.61 33.37 -63.51
C ASN A 32 -11.45 32.45 -64.73
N GLN A 33 -11.63 31.13 -64.56
CA GLN A 33 -11.69 30.17 -65.66
C GLN A 33 -12.92 30.40 -66.55
N ASP A 34 -14.09 30.62 -65.95
CA ASP A 34 -15.32 30.93 -66.68
C ASP A 34 -15.18 32.22 -67.52
N ILE A 35 -14.51 33.25 -66.98
CA ILE A 35 -14.20 34.48 -67.71
C ILE A 35 -13.28 34.19 -68.88
N LEU A 36 -12.18 33.44 -68.67
CA LEU A 36 -11.22 33.08 -69.71
C LEU A 36 -11.89 32.36 -70.89
N VAL A 37 -12.75 31.38 -70.59
CA VAL A 37 -13.51 30.62 -71.60
C VAL A 37 -14.45 31.53 -72.40
N ARG A 38 -15.07 32.54 -71.77
CA ARG A 38 -15.98 33.49 -72.46
C ARG A 38 -15.24 34.49 -73.33
N ILE A 39 -14.04 34.92 -72.94
CA ILE A 39 -13.25 35.89 -73.70
C ILE A 39 -12.46 35.25 -74.85
N GLY A 40 -12.14 33.95 -74.79
CA GLY A 40 -11.39 33.25 -75.84
C GLY A 40 -11.97 33.44 -77.25
N PRO A 41 -13.26 33.13 -77.50
CA PRO A 41 -13.89 33.34 -78.79
C PRO A 41 -13.97 34.82 -79.21
N LEU A 42 -13.92 35.76 -78.27
CA LEU A 42 -13.93 37.20 -78.55
C LEU A 42 -12.54 37.68 -78.98
N ALA A 43 -11.48 37.14 -78.37
CA ALA A 43 -10.10 37.38 -78.76
C ALA A 43 -9.81 36.83 -80.16
N GLU A 44 -10.26 35.61 -80.49
CA GLU A 44 -10.12 35.01 -81.83
C GLU A 44 -10.78 35.86 -82.94
N LYS A 45 -11.89 36.52 -82.62
CA LYS A 45 -12.62 37.41 -83.54
C LYS A 45 -12.05 38.84 -83.56
N GLY A 46 -10.97 39.12 -82.82
CA GLY A 46 -10.36 40.44 -82.69
C GLY A 46 -11.19 41.46 -81.92
N ALA A 47 -12.24 41.03 -81.21
CA ALA A 47 -13.13 41.90 -80.43
C ALA A 47 -12.55 42.28 -79.06
N ILE A 48 -11.50 41.59 -78.61
CA ILE A 48 -10.71 41.88 -77.40
C ILE A 48 -9.23 41.88 -77.77
N GLY A 49 -8.44 42.74 -77.12
CA GLY A 49 -6.99 42.78 -77.32
C GLY A 49 -6.28 41.55 -76.74
N GLU A 50 -5.28 41.03 -77.47
CA GLU A 50 -4.47 39.88 -77.08
C GLU A 50 -3.86 40.02 -75.67
N ILE A 51 -3.36 41.21 -75.33
CA ILE A 51 -2.81 41.50 -74.00
C ILE A 51 -3.84 41.25 -72.89
N GLN A 52 -5.12 41.56 -73.12
CA GLN A 52 -6.16 41.37 -72.12
C GLN A 52 -6.52 39.89 -71.95
N TYR A 53 -6.48 39.11 -73.04
CA TYR A 53 -6.62 37.66 -72.96
C TYR A 53 -5.46 37.03 -72.17
N LEU A 54 -4.22 37.39 -72.49
CA LEU A 54 -3.02 36.88 -71.80
C LEU A 54 -2.99 37.27 -70.32
N GLN A 55 -3.44 38.48 -69.96
CA GLN A 55 -3.58 38.89 -68.57
C GLN A 55 -4.59 38.02 -67.80
N GLN A 56 -5.72 37.69 -68.43
CA GLN A 56 -6.71 36.81 -67.80
C GLN A 56 -6.19 35.37 -67.67
N GLU A 57 -5.47 34.86 -68.66
CA GLU A 57 -4.79 33.55 -68.58
C GLU A 57 -3.77 33.52 -67.44
N GLN A 58 -2.96 34.57 -67.30
CA GLN A 58 -2.03 34.71 -66.18
C GLN A 58 -2.76 34.76 -64.83
N GLU A 59 -3.88 35.47 -64.73
CA GLU A 59 -4.71 35.47 -63.51
C GLU A 59 -5.24 34.08 -63.17
N VAL A 60 -5.73 33.30 -64.15
CA VAL A 60 -6.13 31.90 -63.92
C VAL A 60 -4.96 31.08 -63.38
N ASN A 61 -3.78 31.21 -63.98
CA ASN A 61 -2.58 30.50 -63.52
C ASN A 61 -2.17 30.91 -62.09
N ASN A 62 -2.26 32.19 -61.75
CA ASN A 62 -2.00 32.69 -60.40
C ASN A 62 -2.99 32.11 -59.38
N ARG A 63 -4.30 32.10 -59.72
CA ARG A 63 -5.35 31.51 -58.86
C ARG A 63 -5.16 30.01 -58.69
N GLN A 64 -4.76 29.30 -59.75
CA GLN A 64 -4.48 27.87 -59.70
C GLN A 64 -3.31 27.57 -58.76
N THR A 65 -2.26 28.39 -58.82
CA THR A 65 -1.09 28.25 -57.94
C THR A 65 -1.48 28.45 -56.48
N GLU A 66 -2.33 29.44 -56.19
CA GLU A 66 -2.82 29.67 -54.83
C GLU A 66 -3.68 28.52 -54.31
N VAL A 67 -4.56 27.96 -55.13
CA VAL A 67 -5.33 26.74 -54.78
C VAL A 67 -4.38 25.59 -54.46
N ASN A 68 -3.37 25.35 -55.30
CA ASN A 68 -2.41 24.27 -55.08
C ASN A 68 -1.64 24.45 -53.76
N ARG A 69 -1.18 25.67 -53.47
CA ARG A 69 -0.51 26.02 -52.22
C ARG A 69 -1.38 25.72 -50.99
N LEU A 70 -2.66 26.10 -51.04
CA LEU A 70 -3.61 25.86 -49.94
C LEU A 70 -3.96 24.37 -49.79
N VAL A 71 -4.00 23.59 -50.87
CA VAL A 71 -4.17 22.12 -50.82
C VAL A 71 -2.99 21.46 -50.14
N GLU A 72 -1.76 21.84 -50.48
CA GLU A 72 -0.56 21.30 -49.82
C GLU A 72 -0.52 21.66 -48.33
N GLU A 73 -0.94 22.89 -47.99
CA GLU A 73 -1.05 23.35 -46.61
C GLU A 73 -2.12 22.56 -45.81
N GLU A 74 -3.27 22.29 -46.41
CA GLU A 74 -4.32 21.42 -45.84
C GLU A 74 -3.77 20.03 -45.53
N GLN A 75 -3.15 19.36 -46.51
CA GLN A 75 -2.58 18.02 -46.34
C GLN A 75 -1.50 17.96 -45.26
N ARG A 76 -0.64 18.99 -45.20
CA ARG A 76 0.39 19.10 -44.16
C ARG A 76 -0.22 19.21 -42.77
N LEU A 77 -1.29 20.00 -42.61
CA LEU A 77 -2.01 20.16 -41.35
C LEU A 77 -2.72 18.86 -40.94
N GLU A 78 -3.35 18.15 -41.87
CA GLU A 78 -3.97 16.85 -41.61
C GLU A 78 -2.95 15.83 -41.10
N LEU A 79 -1.79 15.74 -41.75
CA LEU A 79 -0.72 14.85 -41.31
C LEU A 79 -0.22 15.21 -39.90
N ALA A 80 -0.03 16.51 -39.62
CA ALA A 80 0.38 16.99 -38.30
C ALA A 80 -0.66 16.64 -37.22
N ILE A 81 -1.96 16.74 -37.51
CA ILE A 81 -3.03 16.35 -36.59
C ILE A 81 -2.95 14.85 -36.27
N VAL A 82 -2.78 13.99 -37.28
CA VAL A 82 -2.67 12.53 -37.07
C VAL A 82 -1.46 12.21 -36.21
N GLN A 83 -0.30 12.83 -36.48
CA GLN A 83 0.91 12.63 -35.69
C GLN A 83 0.74 13.08 -34.23
N ALA A 84 0.14 14.24 -34.01
CA ALA A 84 -0.12 14.77 -32.67
C ALA A 84 -1.10 13.87 -31.88
N GLN A 85 -2.12 13.33 -32.55
CA GLN A 85 -3.06 12.38 -31.94
C GLN A 85 -2.38 11.06 -31.54
N GLU A 86 -1.53 10.51 -32.39
CA GLU A 86 -0.78 9.27 -32.07
C GLU A 86 0.22 9.50 -30.93
N GLN A 87 0.91 10.63 -30.90
CA GLN A 87 1.77 10.99 -29.77
C GLN A 87 0.98 11.08 -28.47
N PHE A 88 -0.17 11.76 -28.49
CA PHE A 88 -1.06 11.85 -27.33
C PHE A 88 -1.49 10.46 -26.82
N ARG A 89 -1.92 9.58 -27.75
CA ARG A 89 -2.32 8.21 -27.43
C ARG A 89 -1.15 7.42 -26.81
N ASN A 90 0.04 7.51 -27.39
CA ASN A 90 1.23 6.83 -26.89
C ASN A 90 1.63 7.32 -25.50
N THR A 91 1.58 8.63 -25.25
CA THR A 91 1.84 9.18 -23.91
C THR A 91 0.80 8.70 -22.90
N GLN A 92 -0.47 8.62 -23.29
CA GLN A 92 -1.52 8.12 -22.41
C GLN A 92 -1.34 6.64 -22.07
N VAL A 93 -1.00 5.80 -23.05
CA VAL A 93 -0.72 4.38 -22.84
C VAL A 93 0.52 4.19 -21.96
N ALA A 94 1.61 4.91 -22.24
CA ALA A 94 2.83 4.86 -21.43
C ALA A 94 2.57 5.30 -19.97
N SER A 95 1.75 6.33 -19.78
CA SER A 95 1.34 6.78 -18.44
C SER A 95 0.47 5.74 -17.72
N GLN A 96 -0.41 5.04 -18.43
CA GLN A 96 -1.21 3.96 -17.84
C GLN A 96 -0.34 2.76 -17.44
N ASP A 97 0.64 2.39 -18.28
CA ASP A 97 1.59 1.32 -17.98
C ASP A 97 2.45 1.64 -16.75
N ASP A 98 2.96 2.88 -16.63
CA ASP A 98 3.69 3.32 -15.42
C ASP A 98 2.82 3.25 -14.17
N LEU A 99 1.55 3.70 -14.25
CA LEU A 99 0.61 3.61 -13.14
C LEU A 99 0.34 2.15 -12.74
N GLN A 100 0.13 1.25 -13.70
CA GLN A 100 -0.07 -0.17 -13.41
C GLN A 100 1.17 -0.81 -12.76
N LYS A 101 2.38 -0.46 -13.23
CA LYS A 101 3.63 -0.92 -12.61
C LYS A 101 3.77 -0.43 -11.17
N ARG A 102 3.41 0.81 -10.88
CA ARG A 102 3.40 1.35 -9.52
C ARG A 102 2.39 0.65 -8.63
N ILE A 103 1.18 0.37 -9.13
CA ILE A 103 0.16 -0.38 -8.40
C ILE A 103 0.69 -1.78 -8.06
N ALA A 104 1.20 -2.52 -9.05
CA ALA A 104 1.74 -3.85 -8.83
C ALA A 104 2.94 -3.85 -7.86
N ALA A 105 3.80 -2.84 -7.91
CA ALA A 105 4.91 -2.68 -6.96
C ALA A 105 4.39 -2.44 -5.53
N ASN A 106 3.38 -1.58 -5.37
CA ASN A 106 2.74 -1.32 -4.09
C ASN A 106 2.04 -2.56 -3.53
N ASP A 107 1.33 -3.33 -4.37
CA ASP A 107 0.66 -4.56 -3.95
C ASP A 107 1.67 -5.58 -3.41
N ASN A 108 2.82 -5.73 -4.08
CA ASN A 108 3.92 -6.56 -3.60
C ASN A 108 4.51 -6.05 -2.28
N GLN A 109 4.64 -4.72 -2.13
CA GLN A 109 5.14 -4.12 -0.90
C GLN A 109 4.17 -4.33 0.27
N ILE A 110 2.86 -4.20 0.04
CA ILE A 110 1.81 -4.48 1.03
C ILE A 110 1.88 -5.96 1.46
N ALA A 111 1.93 -6.89 0.50
CA ALA A 111 2.04 -8.32 0.81
C ALA A 111 3.29 -8.66 1.64
N ASN A 112 4.42 -8.01 1.34
CA ASN A 112 5.65 -8.15 2.13
C ASN A 112 5.49 -7.59 3.56
N ILE A 113 4.87 -6.43 3.71
CA ILE A 113 4.58 -5.82 5.01
C ILE A 113 3.65 -6.71 5.83
N ASP A 114 2.59 -7.25 5.22
CA ASP A 114 1.62 -8.12 5.89
C ASP A 114 2.30 -9.41 6.40
N SER A 115 3.18 -10.00 5.59
CA SER A 115 3.97 -11.17 5.98
C SER A 115 4.92 -10.86 7.15
N GLN A 116 5.63 -9.72 7.09
CA GLN A 116 6.50 -9.26 8.17
C GLN A 116 5.73 -9.00 9.46
N LEU A 117 4.57 -8.33 9.37
CA LEU A 117 3.72 -8.04 10.51
C LEU A 117 3.23 -9.32 11.16
N THR A 118 2.76 -10.28 10.37
CA THR A 118 2.30 -11.60 10.86
C THR A 118 3.42 -12.34 11.57
N LYS A 119 4.64 -12.32 11.01
CA LYS A 119 5.81 -12.94 11.62
C LYS A 119 6.16 -12.27 12.95
N THR A 120 6.20 -10.95 13.00
CA THR A 120 6.48 -10.18 14.22
C THR A 120 5.41 -10.40 15.29
N MET A 121 4.14 -10.48 14.91
CA MET A 121 3.05 -10.80 15.84
C MET A 121 3.25 -12.19 16.46
N LEU A 122 3.57 -13.20 15.65
CA LEU A 122 3.83 -14.56 16.13
C LEU A 122 5.07 -14.63 17.04
N GLU A 123 6.14 -13.91 16.69
CA GLU A 123 7.35 -13.83 17.53
C GLU A 123 7.06 -13.16 18.88
N ASN A 124 6.28 -12.08 18.87
CA ASN A 124 5.87 -11.39 20.10
C ASN A 124 4.97 -12.27 20.97
N ASP A 125 4.02 -13.00 20.38
CA ASP A 125 3.13 -13.91 21.10
C ASP A 125 3.92 -15.04 21.79
N LYS A 126 4.89 -15.63 21.09
CA LYS A 126 5.81 -16.62 21.69
C LYS A 126 6.60 -16.04 22.86
N ARG A 127 7.14 -14.84 22.70
CA ARG A 127 7.90 -14.17 23.78
C ARG A 127 7.00 -13.83 24.97
N LEU A 128 5.76 -13.44 24.73
CA LEU A 128 4.78 -13.20 25.79
C LEU A 128 4.52 -14.47 26.59
N GLN A 129 4.24 -15.59 25.92
CA GLN A 129 4.03 -16.89 26.57
C GLN A 129 5.25 -17.36 27.38
N GLU A 130 6.46 -17.15 26.85
CA GLU A 130 7.70 -17.46 27.56
C GLU A 130 7.83 -16.63 28.85
N VAL A 131 7.62 -15.32 28.77
CA VAL A 131 7.69 -14.40 29.91
C VAL A 131 6.59 -14.70 30.93
N GLU A 132 5.37 -15.02 30.49
CA GLU A 132 4.28 -15.43 31.36
C GLU A 132 4.60 -16.72 32.11
N GLY A 133 5.19 -17.71 31.43
CA GLY A 133 5.66 -18.95 32.06
C GLY A 133 6.71 -18.69 33.15
N GLN A 134 7.70 -17.85 32.85
CA GLN A 134 8.73 -17.43 33.81
C GLN A 134 8.11 -16.69 35.01
N LEU A 135 7.11 -15.85 34.77
CA LEU A 135 6.41 -15.12 35.83
C LEU A 135 5.69 -16.08 36.79
N VAL A 136 5.00 -17.10 36.26
CA VAL A 136 4.33 -18.12 37.08
C VAL A 136 5.34 -18.90 37.92
N GLU A 137 6.46 -19.32 37.34
CA GLU A 137 7.54 -20.03 38.06
C GLU A 137 8.13 -19.18 39.19
N LEU A 138 8.40 -17.90 38.93
CA LEU A 138 8.91 -16.96 39.93
C LEU A 138 7.88 -16.70 41.04
N GLN A 139 6.60 -16.56 40.71
CA GLN A 139 5.54 -16.41 41.70
C GLN A 139 5.44 -17.65 42.61
N GLN A 140 5.55 -18.84 42.05
CA GLN A 140 5.58 -20.08 42.82
C GLN A 140 6.79 -20.15 43.74
N THR A 141 7.96 -19.75 43.23
CA THR A 141 9.19 -19.65 44.03
C THR A 141 9.02 -18.69 45.20
N LEU A 142 8.46 -17.49 44.95
CA LEU A 142 8.18 -16.50 46.01
C LEU A 142 7.19 -17.05 47.05
N GLN A 143 6.16 -17.79 46.63
CA GLN A 143 5.21 -18.43 47.55
C GLN A 143 5.91 -19.41 48.48
N TYR A 144 6.85 -20.22 47.97
CA TYR A 144 7.59 -21.18 48.77
C TYR A 144 8.68 -20.58 49.68
N GLN A 145 9.01 -19.29 49.53
CA GLN A 145 9.89 -18.60 50.48
C GLN A 145 9.20 -18.29 51.81
N ASP A 146 7.87 -18.13 51.82
CA ASP A 146 7.08 -17.91 53.03
C ASP A 146 6.48 -19.24 53.52
N LEU A 147 7.12 -19.83 54.52
CA LEU A 147 6.70 -21.11 55.08
C LEU A 147 5.52 -20.91 56.04
N ARG A 148 4.34 -21.41 55.65
CA ARG A 148 3.13 -21.38 56.47
C ARG A 148 2.82 -22.75 57.05
N ALA A 149 2.31 -22.77 58.27
CA ALA A 149 1.86 -23.99 58.92
C ALA A 149 0.68 -24.62 58.14
N PRO A 150 0.78 -25.88 57.69
CA PRO A 150 -0.33 -26.55 57.00
C PRO A 150 -1.48 -26.92 57.94
N VAL A 151 -1.20 -27.03 59.25
CA VAL A 151 -2.15 -27.38 60.31
C VAL A 151 -1.87 -26.56 61.57
N SER A 152 -2.89 -26.34 62.40
CA SER A 152 -2.72 -25.73 63.71
C SER A 152 -2.08 -26.71 64.70
N GLY A 153 -1.07 -26.27 65.44
CA GLY A 153 -0.34 -27.12 66.37
C GLY A 153 0.79 -26.38 67.08
N THR A 154 1.58 -27.11 67.85
CA THR A 154 2.77 -26.61 68.54
C THR A 154 4.02 -26.85 67.70
N VAL A 155 4.87 -25.83 67.58
CA VAL A 155 6.16 -25.92 66.88
C VAL A 155 7.19 -26.65 67.75
N PHE A 156 7.82 -27.67 67.19
CA PHE A 156 8.92 -28.42 67.79
C PHE A 156 10.18 -28.37 66.92
N ASN A 157 11.34 -28.60 67.54
CA ASN A 157 12.63 -28.80 66.86
C ASN A 157 13.01 -27.67 65.86
N LEU A 158 12.70 -26.41 66.18
CA LEU A 158 13.04 -25.26 65.33
C LEU A 158 14.56 -25.02 65.27
N ARG A 159 15.16 -25.30 64.11
CA ARG A 159 16.59 -25.13 63.84
C ARG A 159 16.93 -23.76 63.25
N ALA A 160 16.02 -23.17 62.48
CA ALA A 160 16.19 -21.87 61.83
C ALA A 160 15.81 -20.71 62.79
N ASN A 161 16.54 -20.56 63.89
CA ASN A 161 16.21 -19.63 64.98
C ASN A 161 16.95 -18.27 64.90
N GLN A 162 17.76 -18.01 63.86
CA GLN A 162 18.54 -16.79 63.69
C GLN A 162 18.50 -16.27 62.23
N PRO A 163 18.50 -14.94 61.99
CA PRO A 163 18.64 -14.38 60.66
C PRO A 163 19.95 -14.81 59.98
N GLY A 164 19.89 -15.14 58.69
CA GLY A 164 21.05 -15.60 57.91
C GLY A 164 21.34 -17.10 58.02
N TYR A 165 20.50 -17.86 58.73
CA TYR A 165 20.57 -19.33 58.72
C TYR A 165 20.31 -19.89 57.31
N VAL A 166 21.23 -20.71 56.81
CA VAL A 166 21.10 -21.38 55.51
C VAL A 166 20.56 -22.79 55.75
N ALA A 167 19.32 -23.05 55.33
CA ALA A 167 18.69 -24.35 55.45
C ALA A 167 19.17 -25.30 54.33
N ASN A 168 19.31 -26.59 54.66
CA ASN A 168 19.54 -27.66 53.68
C ASN A 168 18.21 -28.35 53.34
N SER A 169 17.95 -28.63 52.06
CA SER A 169 16.72 -29.28 51.59
C SER A 169 16.53 -30.71 52.11
N THR A 170 17.57 -31.37 52.63
CA THR A 170 17.49 -32.76 53.10
C THR A 170 17.16 -32.91 54.59
N GLU A 171 17.19 -31.82 55.36
CA GLU A 171 16.94 -31.89 56.81
C GLU A 171 15.73 -31.04 57.20
N PRO A 172 14.82 -31.56 58.03
CA PRO A 172 13.69 -30.79 58.53
C PRO A 172 14.18 -29.64 59.42
N ILE A 173 13.70 -28.43 59.15
CA ILE A 173 14.03 -27.22 59.93
C ILE A 173 13.12 -27.00 61.14
N MET A 174 11.94 -27.60 61.16
CA MET A 174 10.97 -27.57 62.25
C MET A 174 9.88 -28.64 62.05
N GLU A 175 9.16 -28.99 63.10
CA GLU A 175 8.02 -29.91 63.10
C GLU A 175 6.80 -29.23 63.74
N ILE A 176 5.58 -29.57 63.30
CA ILE A 176 4.34 -29.06 63.89
C ILE A 176 3.54 -30.25 64.41
N VAL A 177 3.23 -30.23 65.71
CA VAL A 177 2.47 -31.27 66.40
C VAL A 177 1.03 -30.78 66.60
N PRO A 178 0.01 -31.41 65.97
CA PRO A 178 -1.39 -31.05 66.16
C PRO A 178 -1.87 -31.22 67.61
N ALA A 179 -2.80 -30.36 68.05
CA ALA A 179 -3.27 -30.34 69.43
C ALA A 179 -4.16 -31.53 69.83
N ASP A 180 -4.74 -32.23 68.86
CA ASP A 180 -5.73 -33.30 69.01
C ASP A 180 -5.12 -34.71 69.04
N ALA A 181 -3.80 -34.86 68.87
CA ALA A 181 -3.10 -36.14 68.74
C ALA A 181 -2.07 -36.42 69.85
N LEU A 182 -2.28 -35.90 71.06
CA LEU A 182 -1.35 -36.10 72.18
C LEU A 182 -1.51 -37.51 72.77
N VAL A 183 -0.46 -38.32 72.66
CA VAL A 183 -0.35 -39.64 73.30
C VAL A 183 0.77 -39.59 74.32
N ALA A 184 0.45 -39.75 75.61
CA ALA A 184 1.44 -39.82 76.67
C ALA A 184 1.97 -41.26 76.83
N ARG A 185 3.29 -41.43 76.84
CA ARG A 185 3.94 -42.70 77.22
C ARG A 185 4.56 -42.54 78.60
N VAL A 186 3.99 -43.23 79.58
CA VAL A 186 4.48 -43.20 80.96
C VAL A 186 5.33 -44.45 81.21
N PHE A 187 6.52 -44.25 81.78
CA PHE A 187 7.37 -45.36 82.21
C PHE A 187 7.07 -45.64 83.68
N ILE A 188 6.58 -46.85 83.96
CA ILE A 188 6.25 -47.29 85.31
C ILE A 188 7.35 -48.25 85.77
N THR A 189 7.82 -48.10 87.01
CA THR A 189 8.83 -49.02 87.54
C THR A 189 8.21 -50.40 87.76
N ASN A 190 9.01 -51.48 87.67
CA ASN A 190 8.52 -52.84 87.92
C ASN A 190 7.86 -53.01 89.30
N ARG A 191 8.20 -52.16 90.28
CA ARG A 191 7.60 -52.19 91.62
C ARG A 191 6.17 -51.65 91.63
N ASP A 192 5.87 -50.70 90.75
CA ASP A 192 4.62 -49.93 90.78
C ASP A 192 3.60 -50.43 89.75
N ILE A 193 3.99 -51.32 88.84
CA ILE A 193 3.13 -51.84 87.76
C ILE A 193 1.88 -52.59 88.28
N GLY A 194 1.95 -53.17 89.48
CA GLY A 194 0.81 -53.84 90.12
C GLY A 194 -0.26 -52.89 90.66
N PHE A 195 -0.01 -51.57 90.66
CA PHE A 195 -0.92 -50.55 91.18
C PHE A 195 -1.54 -49.67 90.10
N VAL A 196 -1.25 -49.93 88.81
CA VAL A 196 -1.80 -49.15 87.68
C VAL A 196 -2.93 -49.91 87.00
N GLN A 197 -4.03 -49.22 86.70
CA GLN A 197 -5.22 -49.75 86.05
C GLN A 197 -5.74 -48.80 84.97
N GLU A 198 -6.39 -49.35 83.95
CA GLU A 198 -7.00 -48.57 82.88
C GLU A 198 -8.08 -47.64 83.44
N GLY A 199 -8.05 -46.35 83.06
CA GLY A 199 -9.00 -45.33 83.54
C GLY A 199 -8.62 -44.65 84.86
N MET A 200 -7.46 -44.93 85.43
CA MET A 200 -6.96 -44.22 86.61
C MET A 200 -6.73 -42.73 86.28
N ALA A 201 -7.24 -41.84 87.14
CA ALA A 201 -7.06 -40.41 86.97
C ALA A 201 -5.59 -40.03 87.12
N VAL A 202 -5.11 -39.23 86.18
CA VAL A 202 -3.78 -38.61 86.17
C VAL A 202 -3.97 -37.11 86.29
N ASP A 203 -3.21 -36.49 87.19
CA ASP A 203 -3.17 -35.03 87.40
C ASP A 203 -1.91 -34.46 86.72
#